data_AF-X1I2S9-F1
#
_entry.id   AF-X1I2S9-F1
#
_cell.length_a   1.000
_cell.length_b   1.000
_cell.length_c   1.000
_cell.angle_alpha   90.00
_cell.angle_beta   90.00
_cell.angle_gamma   90.00
#
_symmetry.space_group_name_H-M   'P 1'
#
loop_
_entity.id
_entity.type
_entity.pdbx_description
1 polymer ?
#
loop_
_entity_poly.entity_id
_entity_poly.type
_entity_poly.pdbx_seq_one_letter_code
_entity_poly.pdbx_strand_id
1 'polypeptide(L)' 'MPKYQCKKCGAIWYGWAGAEEPCQKCGGKLKRVEENSNDKKKEKKK' A
#
# COMPACT_ATOMS: atom_id res chain seq x y z
N MET A 1 -0.12 -11.91 2.70
CA MET A 1 -1.27 -11.42 1.89
C MET A 1 -0.85 -10.16 1.17
N PRO A 2 -1.22 -9.96 -0.11
CA PRO A 2 -0.92 -8.72 -0.81
C PRO A 2 -1.62 -7.54 -0.12
N LYS A 3 -0.85 -6.48 0.12
CA LYS A 3 -1.28 -5.26 0.77
C LYS A 3 -1.46 -4.19 -0.30
N TYR A 4 -2.50 -3.39 -0.16
CA TYR A 4 -2.82 -2.27 -1.05
C TYR A 4 -3.03 -1.03 -0.20
N GLN A 5 -2.56 0.12 -0.69
CA GLN A 5 -2.76 1.40 -0.03
C GLN A 5 -3.34 2.40 -1.02
N CYS A 6 -4.39 3.11 -0.59
CA CYS A 6 -4.96 4.18 -1.37
C CYS A 6 -4.01 5.39 -1.37
N LYS A 7 -3.64 5.88 -2.56
CA LYS A 7 -2.80 7.09 -2.69
C LYS A 7 -3.47 8.37 -2.18
N LYS A 8 -4.81 8.41 -2.12
CA LYS A 8 -5.57 9.63 -1.84
C LYS A 8 -5.91 9.80 -0.36
N CYS A 9 -6.31 8.73 0.32
CA CYS A 9 -6.68 8.76 1.74
C CYS A 9 -5.78 7.92 2.65
N GLY A 10 -4.81 7.18 2.10
CA GLY A 10 -3.91 6.33 2.87
C GLY A 10 -4.54 5.04 3.42
N ALA A 11 -5.81 4.75 3.12
CA ALA A 11 -6.49 3.54 3.57
C ALA A 11 -5.76 2.28 3.10
N ILE A 12 -5.64 1.29 3.99
CA ILE A 12 -4.92 0.05 3.74
C ILE A 12 -5.91 -1.10 3.58
N TRP A 13 -5.73 -1.88 2.53
CA TRP A 13 -6.54 -3.03 2.16
C TRP A 13 -5.66 -4.27 2.02
N TYR A 14 -6.18 -5.42 2.45
CA TYR A 14 -5.47 -6.71 2.40
C TYR A 14 -6.35 -7.72 1.66
N GLY A 15 -5.88 -8.26 0.54
CA GLY A 15 -6.66 -9.18 -0.27
C GLY A 15 -6.20 -9.24 -1.71
N TRP A 16 -6.50 -10.31 -2.43
CA TRP A 16 -6.03 -10.50 -3.81
C TRP A 16 -6.79 -9.66 -4.86
N ALA A 17 -7.95 -9.12 -4.50
CA ALA A 17 -8.80 -8.29 -5.38
C ALA A 17 -8.42 -6.79 -5.44
N GLY A 18 -7.54 -6.32 -4.56
CA GLY A 18 -7.37 -4.89 -4.26
C GLY A 18 -6.60 -4.03 -5.27
N ALA A 19 -6.19 -4.57 -6.43
CA ALA A 19 -5.42 -3.81 -7.43
C ALA A 19 -6.32 -3.05 -8.41
N GLU A 20 -7.48 -3.61 -8.73
CA GLU A 20 -8.37 -3.14 -9.79
C GLU A 20 -9.54 -2.33 -9.23
N GLU A 21 -9.85 -2.52 -7.94
CA GLU A 21 -10.92 -1.79 -7.27
C GLU A 21 -10.50 -0.37 -6.86
N PRO A 22 -11.40 0.62 -6.98
CA PRO A 22 -11.19 1.93 -6.39
C PRO A 22 -11.35 1.85 -4.87
N CYS A 23 -10.63 2.71 -4.15
CA CYS A 23 -10.76 2.79 -2.70
C CYS A 23 -12.20 3.16 -2.28
N GLN A 24 -12.88 2.28 -1.55
CA GLN A 24 -14.27 2.50 -1.16
C GLN A 24 -14.51 3.74 -0.26
N LYS A 25 -13.45 4.30 0.34
CA LYS A 25 -13.53 5.53 1.13
C LYS A 25 -13.55 6.80 0.30
N CYS A 26 -12.87 6.83 -0.85
CA CYS A 26 -12.60 8.09 -1.55
C CYS A 26 -12.56 7.97 -3.09
N GLY A 27 -12.82 6.79 -3.64
CA GLY A 27 -12.72 6.45 -5.05
C GLY A 27 -11.29 6.48 -5.61
N GLY A 28 -10.28 6.69 -4.76
CA GLY A 28 -8.88 6.82 -5.19
C GLY A 28 -8.27 5.48 -5.62
N LYS A 29 -7.37 5.49 -6.59
CA LYS A 29 -6.65 4.29 -7.03
C LYS A 29 -5.88 3.64 -5.88
N LEU A 30 -6.09 2.34 -5.68
CA LEU A 30 -5.31 1.50 -4.79
C LEU A 30 -3.99 1.15 -5.47
N LYS A 31 -2.87 1.26 -4.73
CA LYS A 31 -1.55 0.84 -5.20
C LYS A 31 -1.12 -0.36 -4.37
N ARG A 32 -0.66 -1.42 -5.03
CA ARG A 32 -0.06 -2.56 -4.34
C ARG A 32 1.16 -2.08 -3.56
N VAL A 33 1.10 -2.28 -2.25
CA VAL A 33 2.23 -2.17 -1.35
C VAL A 33 2.86 -3.55 -1.35
N GLU A 34 3.82 -3.74 -2.25
CA GLU A 34 4.73 -4.86 -2.10
C GLU A 34 5.52 -4.62 -0.83
N GLU A 35 5.38 -5.52 0.13
CA GLU A 35 6.22 -5.58 1.33
C GLU A 35 7.61 -6.05 0.90
N ASN A 36 8.27 -5.26 0.08
CA ASN A 36 9.67 -5.44 -0.22
C ASN A 36 10.41 -4.83 0.97
N SER A 37 10.95 -5.72 1.80
CA SER A 37 11.84 -5.49 2.95
C SER A 37 13.00 -4.52 2.65
N ASN A 38 12.72 -3.24 2.44
CA ASN A 38 13.75 -2.22 2.20
C ASN A 38 13.55 -0.95 3.04
N ASP A 39 12.81 -1.03 4.16
CA ASP A 39 12.95 -0.05 5.24
C ASP A 39 14.02 -0.48 6.28
N LYS A 40 14.79 -1.53 5.99
CA LYS A 40 16.04 -1.87 6.71
C LYS A 40 17.27 -1.14 6.15
N LYS A 41 17.12 0.08 5.64
CA LYS A 41 18.27 0.89 5.19
C LYS A 41 18.13 2.39 5.48
N LYS A 42 17.65 2.73 6.67
CA LYS A 42 17.95 4.05 7.29
C LYS A 42 18.49 3.94 8.72
N GLU A 43 18.99 2.78 9.12
CA GLU A 43 20.02 2.72 10.16
C GLU A 43 21.40 2.68 9.49
N LYS A 44 22.30 3.53 9.98
CA LYS A 44 23.64 3.91 9.47
C LYS A 44 23.59 5.07 8.48
N LYS A 45 24.04 6.28 8.82
CA LYS A 45 25.05 6.65 9.81
C LYS A 45 24.81 8.08 10.31
N LYS A 46 24.80 8.17 11.63
CA LYS A 46 25.16 9.33 12.44
C LYS A 46 26.53 9.89 12.04
#